data_AF-A0A376BU89-F1
#
_entry.id   AF-A0A376BU89-F1
#
_cell.length_a   1.000
_cell.length_b   1.000
_cell.length_c   1.000
_cell.angle_alpha   90.00
_cell.angle_beta   90.00
_cell.angle_gamma   90.00
#
_symmetry.space_group_name_H-M   'P 1'
#
loop_
_entity.id
_entity.type
_entity.pdbx_description
1 polymer ?
#
loop_
_entity_poly.entity_id
_entity_poly.type
_entity_poly.pdbx_seq_one_letter_code
_entity_poly.pdbx_strand_id
1 'polypeptide(L)'
;MHISRCFDDLKKINEIKCFKNRKTIYGNKVYLSGVRLPDKTLLIVASNTFQGADLLDKYRQRWQIEMLFSCLKKRGFDLEATHMTDPVKMEKLFAILAVTLA
;
A
#
# COMPACT_ATOMS: atom_id res chain seq x y z
N MET A 1 -2.30 -3.76 -24.10
CA MET A 1 -0.90 -3.90 -23.66
C MET A 1 -0.90 -4.37 -22.22
N HIS A 2 -0.42 -5.58 -21.92
CA HIS A 2 -0.32 -6.05 -20.53
C HIS A 2 0.80 -5.29 -19.82
N ILE A 3 0.47 -4.56 -18.75
CA ILE A 3 1.40 -3.75 -17.95
C ILE A 3 2.55 -4.58 -17.38
N SER A 4 2.27 -5.84 -17.03
CA SER A 4 3.28 -6.81 -16.56
C SER A 4 4.44 -6.98 -17.53
N ARG A 5 4.19 -6.87 -18.83
CA ARG A 5 5.19 -7.05 -19.88
C ARG A 5 6.27 -5.96 -19.91
N CYS A 6 5.99 -4.80 -19.33
CA CYS A 6 6.98 -3.73 -19.15
C CYS A 6 8.06 -4.09 -18.11
N PHE A 7 7.82 -5.12 -17.31
CA PHE A 7 8.60 -5.48 -16.14
C PHE A 7 9.14 -6.93 -16.19
N ASP A 8 9.05 -7.60 -17.35
CA ASP A 8 9.61 -8.96 -17.57
C ASP A 8 11.12 -9.04 -17.30
N ASP A 9 11.83 -7.93 -17.43
CA ASP A 9 13.28 -7.86 -17.17
C ASP A 9 13.63 -7.97 -15.68
N LEU A 10 12.67 -7.78 -14.76
CA LEU A 10 12.88 -7.88 -13.31
C LEU A 10 12.95 -9.36 -12.88
N LYS A 11 14.16 -9.90 -12.78
CA LYS A 11 14.39 -11.32 -12.45
C LYS A 11 14.89 -11.53 -11.03
N LYS A 12 15.59 -10.54 -10.44
CA LYS A 12 16.15 -10.67 -9.09
C LYS A 12 15.17 -10.20 -8.03
N ILE A 13 15.24 -10.81 -6.84
CA ILE A 13 14.46 -10.39 -5.67
C ILE A 13 14.93 -8.99 -5.23
N ASN A 14 14.00 -8.13 -4.84
CA ASN A 14 14.22 -6.72 -4.48
C ASN A 14 14.81 -5.86 -5.61
N GLU A 15 14.80 -6.35 -6.85
CA GLU A 15 15.16 -5.54 -8.00
C GLU A 15 14.03 -4.54 -8.27
N ILE A 16 14.41 -3.28 -8.46
CA ILE A 16 13.50 -2.17 -8.69
C ILE A 16 13.70 -1.65 -10.11
N LYS A 17 12.60 -1.48 -10.85
CA LYS A 17 12.59 -0.85 -12.16
C LYS A 17 11.65 0.34 -12.14
N CYS A 18 12.16 1.50 -12.50
CA CYS A 18 11.39 2.73 -12.56
C CYS A 18 11.42 3.30 -13.96
N PHE A 19 10.25 3.69 -14.49
CA PHE A 19 10.16 4.38 -15.76
C PHE A 19 10.25 5.90 -15.53
N LYS A 20 11.24 6.54 -16.15
CA LYS A 20 11.39 8.01 -16.12
C LYS A 20 10.26 8.72 -16.90
N ASN A 21 9.77 8.10 -17.96
CA ASN A 21 8.73 8.67 -18.81
C ASN A 21 7.35 8.13 -18.42
N ARG A 22 6.34 9.00 -18.50
CA ARG A 22 4.94 8.60 -18.32
C ARG A 22 4.51 7.64 -19.43
N LYS A 23 3.78 6.59 -19.07
CA LYS A 23 3.12 5.67 -20.01
C LYS A 23 1.61 5.89 -19.98
N THR A 24 0.98 5.76 -21.14
CA THR A 24 -0.48 5.81 -21.25
C THR A 24 -1.07 4.46 -20.87
N ILE A 25 -1.80 4.42 -19.76
CA ILE A 25 -2.53 3.24 -19.28
C ILE A 25 -4.00 3.62 -19.18
N TYR A 26 -4.88 2.85 -19.83
CA TYR A 26 -6.32 3.10 -19.86
C TYR A 26 -6.67 4.57 -20.16
N GLY A 27 -5.96 5.20 -21.10
CA GLY A 27 -6.15 6.61 -21.48
C GLY A 27 -5.45 7.65 -20.59
N ASN A 28 -4.85 7.25 -19.47
CA ASN A 28 -4.21 8.14 -18.50
C ASN A 28 -2.68 8.08 -18.57
N LYS A 29 -2.02 9.24 -18.54
CA LYS A 29 -0.54 9.31 -18.49
C LYS A 29 -0.07 9.17 -17.05
N VAL A 30 0.59 8.06 -16.73
CA VAL A 30 1.06 7.75 -15.39
C VAL A 30 2.54 7.36 -15.38
N TYR A 31 3.22 7.68 -14.30
CA TYR A 31 4.50 7.11 -13.94
C TYR A 31 4.31 5.69 -13.41
N LEU A 32 5.29 4.84 -13.66
CA LEU A 32 5.26 3.44 -13.25
C LEU A 32 6.59 3.06 -12.61
N SER A 33 6.48 2.39 -11.47
CA SER A 33 7.60 1.73 -10.81
C SER A 33 7.18 0.33 -10.42
N GLY A 34 8.11 -0.61 -10.48
CA GLY A 34 7.86 -2.01 -10.14
C GLY A 34 9.01 -2.60 -9.36
N VAL A 35 8.68 -3.56 -8.49
CA VAL A 35 9.64 -4.28 -7.65
C VAL A 35 9.26 -5.75 -7.58
N ARG A 36 10.26 -6.63 -7.61
CA ARG A 36 10.07 -8.06 -7.35
C ARG A 36 10.14 -8.30 -5.84
N LEU A 37 9.04 -8.73 -5.24
CA LEU A 37 8.95 -8.97 -3.81
C LEU A 37 9.65 -10.29 -3.40
N PRO A 38 9.95 -10.49 -2.10
CA PRO A 38 10.62 -11.70 -1.60
C PRO A 38 9.89 -13.01 -1.90
N ASP A 39 8.56 -12.97 -1.99
CA ASP A 39 7.67 -14.06 -2.39
C ASP A 39 7.63 -14.28 -3.92
N LYS A 40 8.53 -13.63 -4.67
CA LYS A 40 8.65 -13.67 -6.14
C LYS A 40 7.48 -13.05 -6.90
N THR A 41 6.53 -12.44 -6.20
CA THR A 41 5.45 -11.68 -6.84
C THR A 41 5.98 -10.35 -7.38
N LEU A 42 5.31 -9.85 -8.42
CA LEU A 42 5.65 -8.59 -9.07
C LEU A 42 4.68 -7.51 -8.58
N LEU A 43 5.19 -6.56 -7.81
CA LEU A 43 4.44 -5.37 -7.42
C LEU A 43 4.67 -4.28 -8.45
N ILE A 44 3.58 -3.73 -9.01
CA ILE A 44 3.61 -2.61 -9.94
C ILE A 44 2.75 -1.50 -9.35
N VAL A 45 3.33 -0.31 -9.26
CA VAL A 45 2.65 0.86 -8.72
C VAL A 45 2.62 1.95 -9.78
N ALA A 46 1.46 2.59 -9.91
CA ALA A 46 1.22 3.69 -10.84
C ALA A 46 0.91 4.98 -10.07
N SER A 47 1.44 6.10 -10.54
CA SER A 47 1.14 7.42 -9.98
C SER A 47 1.03 8.46 -11.09
N ASN A 48 0.14 9.44 -10.93
CA ASN A 48 0.03 10.59 -11.82
C ASN A 48 1.01 11.72 -11.46
N THR A 49 1.61 11.69 -10.26
CA THR A 49 2.44 12.77 -9.70
C THR A 49 3.85 12.33 -9.34
N PHE A 50 3.98 11.22 -8.62
CA PHE A 50 5.27 10.73 -8.12
C PHE A 50 5.96 9.86 -9.17
N GLN A 51 7.30 9.86 -9.19
CA GLN A 51 8.09 9.14 -10.17
C GLN A 51 9.30 8.45 -9.52
N GLY A 52 9.88 7.47 -10.21
CA GLY A 52 11.13 6.89 -9.74
C GLY A 52 10.97 6.09 -8.44
N ALA A 53 11.99 6.19 -7.58
CA ALA A 53 12.01 5.56 -6.26
C ALA A 53 10.99 6.18 -5.29
N ASP A 54 10.76 7.50 -5.37
CA ASP A 54 9.82 8.21 -4.50
C ASP A 54 8.39 7.63 -4.59
N LEU A 55 7.97 7.21 -5.79
CA LEU A 55 6.70 6.52 -6.00
C LEU A 55 6.57 5.25 -5.14
N LEU A 56 7.62 4.42 -5.07
CA LEU A 56 7.61 3.21 -4.25
C LEU A 56 7.68 3.52 -2.75
N ASP A 57 8.47 4.53 -2.34
CA ASP A 57 8.53 4.97 -0.95
C ASP A 57 7.19 5.50 -0.46
N LYS A 58 6.49 6.30 -1.26
CA LYS A 58 5.13 6.74 -0.96
C LYS A 58 4.16 5.58 -0.86
N TYR A 59 4.23 4.62 -1.79
CA TYR A 59 3.38 3.43 -1.73
C TYR A 59 3.65 2.57 -0.49
N ARG A 60 4.90 2.51 -0.02
CA ARG A 60 5.28 1.78 1.18
C ARG A 60 4.57 2.29 2.43
N GLN A 61 4.27 3.59 2.51
CA GLN A 61 3.52 4.18 3.63
C GLN A 61 2.10 3.60 3.76
N ARG A 62 1.50 3.09 2.67
CA ARG A 62 0.20 2.40 2.70
C ARG A 62 0.20 1.22 3.68
N TRP A 63 1.33 0.53 3.83
CA TRP A 63 1.45 -0.60 4.75
C TRP A 63 1.22 -0.19 6.20
N GLN A 64 1.53 1.05 6.59
CA GLN A 64 1.31 1.54 7.96
C GLN A 64 -0.18 1.50 8.33
N ILE A 65 -1.06 1.83 7.37
CA ILE A 65 -2.51 1.78 7.57
C ILE A 65 -2.97 0.32 7.69
N GLU A 66 -2.44 -0.59 6.87
CA GLU A 66 -2.75 -2.03 6.98
C GLU A 66 -2.30 -2.61 8.34
N MET A 67 -1.14 -2.19 8.84
CA MET A 67 -0.65 -2.57 10.16
C MET A 67 -1.53 -2.01 11.28
N LEU A 68 -1.95 -0.73 11.19
CA LEU A 68 -2.87 -0.13 12.14
C LEU A 68 -4.17 -0.95 12.23
N PHE A 69 -4.82 -1.22 11.11
CA PHE A 69 -6.06 -2.02 11.10
C PHE A 69 -5.83 -3.47 11.55
N SER A 70 -4.66 -4.05 11.28
CA SER A 70 -4.30 -5.37 11.80
C SER A 70 -4.22 -5.36 13.32
N CYS A 71 -3.56 -4.37 13.92
CA CYS A 71 -3.45 -4.19 15.37
C CYS A 71 -4.80 -3.88 16.04
N LEU A 72 -5.71 -3.18 15.37
CA LEU A 72 -7.05 -2.88 15.92
C LEU A 72 -7.98 -4.09 15.93
N LYS A 73 -7.73 -5.06 15.05
CA LYS A 73 -8.49 -6.31 14.95
C LYS A 73 -7.77 -7.41 15.75
N LYS A 74 -7.91 -8.66 15.30
CA LYS A 74 -7.46 -9.88 15.97
C LYS A 74 -5.97 -9.97 16.31
N ARG A 75 -5.09 -9.16 15.70
CA ARG A 75 -3.65 -9.21 16.01
C ARG A 75 -3.29 -8.38 17.25
N GLY A 76 -4.17 -7.50 17.73
CA GLY A 76 -3.89 -6.64 18.89
C GLY A 76 -5.12 -6.43 19.78
N PHE A 77 -5.73 -5.25 19.70
CA PHE A 77 -6.82 -4.82 20.58
C PHE A 77 -8.09 -5.69 20.46
N ASP A 78 -8.28 -6.33 19.31
CA ASP A 78 -9.40 -7.21 19.00
C ASP A 78 -10.77 -6.57 19.25
N LEU A 79 -11.02 -5.44 18.54
CA LEU A 79 -12.31 -4.73 18.59
C LEU A 79 -13.51 -5.66 18.39
N GLU A 80 -13.37 -6.70 17.56
CA GLU A 80 -14.43 -7.65 17.23
C GLU A 80 -14.88 -8.49 18.44
N ALA A 81 -13.97 -8.79 19.38
CA ALA A 81 -14.26 -9.54 20.60
C ALA A 81 -15.01 -8.71 21.67
N THR A 82 -14.98 -7.38 21.56
CA THR A 82 -15.69 -6.50 22.51
C THR A 82 -17.21 -6.55 22.36
N HIS A 83 -17.71 -7.06 21.22
CA HIS A 83 -19.13 -7.09 20.83
C HIS A 83 -19.84 -5.73 20.98
N MET A 84 -19.10 -4.63 20.96
CA MET A 84 -19.64 -3.29 21.12
C MET A 84 -20.46 -2.92 19.88
N THR A 85 -21.74 -2.61 20.07
CA THR A 85 -22.65 -2.25 18.97
C THR A 85 -23.13 -0.79 19.05
N ASP A 86 -22.89 -0.14 20.19
CA ASP A 86 -23.27 1.26 20.40
C ASP A 86 -22.31 2.20 19.64
N PRO A 87 -22.81 3.00 18.68
CA PRO A 87 -21.96 3.83 17.83
C PRO A 87 -21.26 4.95 18.60
N VAL A 88 -21.89 5.49 19.66
CA VAL A 88 -21.31 6.57 20.47
C VAL A 88 -20.12 6.05 21.29
N LYS A 89 -20.21 4.83 21.82
CA LYS A 89 -19.09 4.18 22.51
C LYS A 89 -17.96 3.81 21.54
N MET A 90 -18.29 3.35 20.34
CA MET A 90 -17.30 3.09 19.29
C MET A 90 -16.52 4.36 18.93
N GLU A 91 -17.20 5.49 18.73
CA GLU A 91 -16.56 6.77 18.42
C GLU A 91 -15.53 7.16 19.50
N LYS A 92 -15.91 7.07 20.77
CA LYS A 92 -15.01 7.37 21.91
C LYS A 92 -13.80 6.44 21.93
N LEU A 93 -14.01 5.16 21.68
CA LEU A 93 -12.94 4.17 21.63
C LEU A 93 -11.97 4.45 20.48
N PHE A 94 -12.48 4.75 19.29
CA PHE A 94 -11.64 5.15 18.15
C PHE A 94 -10.86 6.44 18.42
N ALA A 95 -11.46 7.43 19.10
CA ALA A 95 -10.76 8.66 19.48
C ALA A 95 -9.57 8.37 20.41
N ILE A 96 -9.75 7.52 21.42
CA ILE A 96 -8.66 7.09 22.32
C ILE A 96 -7.59 6.33 21.53
N LEU A 97 -8.00 5.35 20.72
CA LEU A 97 -7.08 4.54 19.93
C LEU A 97 -6.24 5.39 18.97
N ALA A 98 -6.86 6.38 18.32
CA ALA A 98 -6.18 7.31 17.42
C ALA A 98 -5.10 8.13 18.13
N VAL A 99 -5.33 8.57 19.38
CA VAL A 99 -4.31 9.30 20.16
C VAL A 99 -3.19 8.37 20.64
N THR A 100 -3.50 7.12 20.98
CA THR A 100 -2.49 6.16 21.49
C THR A 100 -1.63 5.50 20.42
N LEU A 101 -2.12 5.45 19.17
CA LEU A 101 -1.47 4.77 18.04
C LEU A 101 -0.87 5.76 17.01
N ALA A 102 -1.04 7.07 17.23
CA ALA A 102 -0.40 8.14 16.45
C ALA A 102 1.06 8.34 16.90
#